data_AF-A0A6C0LDW2-F1
#
_entry.id   AF-A0A6C0LDW2-F1
#
_cell.length_a   1.000
_cell.length_b   1.000
_cell.length_c   1.000
_cell.angle_alpha   90.00
_cell.angle_beta   90.00
_cell.angle_gamma   90.00
#
_symmetry.space_group_name_H-M   'P 1'
#
loop_
_entity.id
_entity.type
_entity.pdbx_description
1 polymer ?
#
loop_
_entity_poly.entity_id
_entity_poly.type
_entity_poly.pdbx_seq_one_letter_code
_entity_poly.pdbx_strand_id
1 'polypeptide(L)'
;MIPPYIAKKVILGIISPHGSTDLIHATQNDLVPKLIQIQATNMVGFQLLTQLNQDKIIDLIFFFMSIVHFRHDFVNLKQLSTNFWILALFTLPEIIFHWVLFGLPSLNMGDLFLLYMTFLHVPNHYYMSWNFIKKQKKETAILISLFSMLFLYFGEIVNFSNMNTQVLNLVKSIVISHIVYNEKYVHKRTLPMIPNIIKYM
;
A
#
# COMPACT_ATOMS: atom_id res chain seq x y z
N MET A 1 -21.47 -4.76 -6.96
CA MET A 1 -21.09 -4.64 -5.55
C MET A 1 -20.28 -5.87 -5.20
N ILE A 2 -19.00 -5.71 -4.87
CA ILE A 2 -18.14 -6.81 -4.44
C ILE A 2 -18.60 -7.22 -3.04
N PRO A 3 -18.93 -8.50 -2.79
CA PRO A 3 -19.36 -8.94 -1.46
C PRO A 3 -18.30 -8.60 -0.39
N PRO A 4 -18.70 -8.09 0.80
CA PRO A 4 -17.76 -7.69 1.85
C PRO A 4 -16.78 -8.79 2.26
N TYR A 5 -17.24 -10.04 2.26
CA TYR A 5 -16.38 -11.20 2.52
C TYR A 5 -15.27 -11.35 1.46
N ILE A 6 -15.60 -11.19 0.17
CA ILE A 6 -14.61 -11.24 -0.92
C ILE A 6 -13.65 -10.06 -0.81
N ALA A 7 -14.17 -8.86 -0.56
CA ALA A 7 -13.34 -7.67 -0.36
C ALA A 7 -12.33 -7.85 0.78
N LYS A 8 -12.78 -8.38 1.93
CA LYS A 8 -11.93 -8.69 3.08
C LYS A 8 -10.80 -9.67 2.70
N LYS A 9 -11.11 -10.76 1.99
CA LYS A 9 -10.10 -11.74 1.55
C LYS A 9 -9.08 -11.15 0.59
N VAL A 10 -9.51 -10.30 -0.35
CA VAL A 10 -8.61 -9.62 -1.29
C VAL A 10 -7.70 -8.64 -0.55
N ILE A 11 -8.26 -7.82 0.36
CA ILE A 11 -7.49 -6.89 1.18
C ILE A 11 -6.43 -7.64 1.98
N LEU A 12 -6.81 -8.68 2.72
CA LEU A 12 -5.90 -9.41 3.60
C LEU A 12 -4.89 -10.29 2.85
N GLY A 13 -5.32 -10.97 1.78
CA GLY A 13 -4.52 -11.99 1.11
C GLY A 13 -3.66 -11.48 -0.04
N ILE A 14 -4.04 -10.38 -0.68
CA ILE A 14 -3.38 -9.84 -1.87
C ILE A 14 -2.82 -8.45 -1.59
N ILE A 15 -3.63 -7.55 -1.02
CA ILE A 15 -3.22 -6.18 -0.77
C ILE A 15 -2.25 -6.16 0.42
N SER A 16 -2.67 -6.30 1.67
CA SER A 16 -1.79 -6.22 2.85
C SER A 16 -0.37 -6.85 2.72
N PRO A 17 -0.16 -8.05 2.15
CA PRO A 17 1.17 -8.65 2.03
C PRO A 17 2.11 -8.01 1.00
N HIS A 18 1.67 -7.13 0.10
CA HIS A 18 2.56 -6.56 -0.94
C HIS A 18 3.73 -5.75 -0.33
N GLY A 19 3.51 -5.11 0.83
CA GLY A 19 4.54 -4.37 1.55
C GLY A 19 5.68 -5.25 2.08
N SER A 20 5.52 -6.58 2.10
CA SER A 20 6.61 -7.51 2.49
C SER A 20 7.81 -7.45 1.54
N THR A 21 7.62 -6.93 0.33
CA THR A 21 8.70 -6.68 -0.63
C THR A 21 9.73 -5.66 -0.13
N ASP A 22 9.36 -4.78 0.81
CA ASP A 22 10.28 -3.86 1.48
C ASP A 22 11.38 -4.60 2.22
N LEU A 23 11.03 -5.71 2.89
CA LEU A 23 11.96 -6.52 3.66
C LEU A 23 12.93 -7.27 2.73
N ILE A 24 12.46 -7.70 1.57
CA ILE A 24 13.29 -8.34 0.54
C ILE A 24 14.32 -7.33 0.03
N HIS A 25 13.87 -6.13 -0.35
CA HIS A 25 14.76 -5.04 -0.75
C HIS A 25 15.74 -4.70 0.39
N ALA A 26 15.26 -4.63 1.63
CA ALA A 26 16.07 -4.25 2.78
C ALA A 26 17.19 -5.27 3.04
N THR A 27 16.86 -6.55 2.97
CA THR A 27 17.79 -7.65 3.20
C THR A 27 18.87 -7.69 2.13
N GLN A 28 18.50 -7.45 0.87
CA GLN A 28 19.45 -7.46 -0.26
C GLN A 28 20.39 -6.24 -0.30
N ASN A 29 20.09 -5.18 0.45
CA ASN A 29 20.84 -3.92 0.42
C ASN A 29 21.39 -3.51 1.79
N ASP A 30 21.37 -4.40 2.79
CA ASP A 30 21.80 -4.12 4.17
C ASP A 30 21.05 -2.93 4.82
N LEU A 31 19.78 -2.75 4.45
CA LEU A 31 18.91 -1.66 4.93
C LEU A 31 17.88 -2.11 5.97
N VAL A 32 17.94 -3.36 6.47
CA VAL A 32 17.02 -3.87 7.50
C VAL A 32 16.98 -2.96 8.74
N PRO A 33 18.13 -2.46 9.28
CA PRO A 33 18.08 -1.52 10.41
C PRO A 33 17.32 -0.23 10.08
N LYS A 34 17.39 0.25 8.83
CA LYS A 34 16.68 1.46 8.40
C LYS A 34 15.18 1.22 8.24
N LEU A 35 14.78 0.05 7.75
CA LEU A 35 13.37 -0.35 7.68
C LEU A 35 12.76 -0.42 9.09
N ILE A 36 13.44 -1.09 10.03
CA ILE A 36 12.99 -1.20 11.42
C ILE A 36 12.95 0.18 12.09
N GLN A 37 13.96 1.03 11.87
CA GLN A 37 13.98 2.39 12.40
C GLN A 37 12.77 3.21 11.94
N ILE A 38 12.41 3.12 10.65
CA ILE A 38 11.24 3.82 10.09
C ILE A 38 9.96 3.31 10.73
N GLN A 39 9.77 1.98 10.80
CA GLN A 39 8.60 1.38 11.44
C GLN A 39 8.47 1.79 12.90
N ALA A 40 9.53 1.63 13.69
CA ALA A 40 9.53 1.98 15.11
C ALA A 40 9.24 3.48 15.33
N THR A 41 9.88 4.36 14.55
CA THR A 41 9.68 5.81 14.67
C THR A 41 8.24 6.20 14.37
N ASN A 42 7.66 5.65 13.29
CA ASN A 42 6.28 5.95 12.92
C ASN A 42 5.27 5.36 13.91
N MET A 43 5.47 4.12 14.37
CA MET A 43 4.58 3.49 15.36
C MET A 43 4.58 4.28 16.67
N VAL A 44 5.76 4.66 17.18
CA VAL A 44 5.87 5.48 18.40
C VAL A 44 5.27 6.87 18.18
N GLY A 45 5.59 7.53 17.06
CA GLY A 45 5.04 8.85 16.75
C GLY A 45 3.51 8.86 16.65
N PHE A 46 2.93 7.84 16.01
CA PHE A 46 1.48 7.72 15.86
C PHE A 46 0.81 7.35 17.18
N GLN A 47 1.43 6.50 17.99
CA GLN A 47 0.95 6.19 19.33
C GLN A 47 0.93 7.45 20.21
N LEU A 48 1.98 8.26 20.17
CA LEU A 48 2.05 9.53 20.91
C LEU A 48 0.96 10.51 20.43
N LEU A 49 0.80 10.68 19.12
CA LEU A 49 -0.26 11.53 18.57
C LEU A 49 -1.67 11.05 18.98
N THR A 50 -1.89 9.73 18.99
CA THR A 50 -3.16 9.14 19.43
C THR A 50 -3.40 9.40 20.92
N GLN A 51 -2.38 9.24 21.77
CA GLN A 51 -2.48 9.53 23.22
C GLN A 51 -2.73 11.03 23.51
N LEU A 52 -2.26 11.91 22.64
CA LEU A 52 -2.51 13.36 22.71
C LEU A 52 -3.83 13.79 22.03
N ASN A 53 -4.66 12.83 21.60
CA ASN A 53 -5.92 13.05 20.88
C ASN A 53 -5.74 13.90 19.60
N GLN A 54 -4.63 13.71 18.88
CA GLN A 54 -4.28 14.41 17.65
C GLN A 54 -4.58 13.55 16.39
N ASP A 55 -5.68 12.79 16.39
CA ASP A 55 -6.05 11.90 15.29
C ASP A 55 -6.17 12.62 13.94
N LYS A 56 -6.61 13.88 13.96
CA LYS A 56 -6.69 14.72 12.75
C LYS A 56 -5.32 14.95 12.09
N ILE A 57 -4.26 15.06 12.88
CA ILE A 57 -2.89 15.19 12.35
C ILE A 57 -2.48 13.89 11.67
N ILE A 58 -2.78 12.76 12.30
CA ILE A 58 -2.56 11.42 11.72
C ILE A 58 -3.28 11.29 10.38
N ASP A 59 -4.55 11.73 10.30
CA ASP A 59 -5.35 11.68 9.07
C ASP A 59 -4.76 12.55 7.97
N LEU A 60 -4.32 13.77 8.30
CA LEU A 60 -3.67 14.67 7.34
C LEU A 60 -2.36 14.07 6.82
N ILE A 61 -1.51 13.54 7.70
CA ILE A 61 -0.27 12.88 7.30
C ILE A 61 -0.60 11.69 6.39
N PHE A 62 -1.55 10.85 6.81
CA PHE A 62 -1.95 9.68 6.02
C PHE A 62 -2.47 10.07 4.64
N PHE A 63 -3.28 11.13 4.56
CA PHE A 63 -3.79 11.66 3.29
C PHE A 63 -2.65 12.12 2.36
N PHE A 64 -1.73 12.96 2.84
CA PHE A 64 -0.62 13.44 2.02
C PHE A 64 0.34 12.31 1.62
N MET A 65 0.62 11.38 2.54
CA MET A 65 1.47 10.23 2.24
C MET A 65 0.80 9.30 1.22
N SER A 66 -0.53 9.15 1.26
CA SER A 66 -1.24 8.39 0.23
C SER A 66 -1.11 9.04 -1.14
N ILE A 67 -1.25 10.37 -1.25
CA ILE A 67 -1.01 11.10 -2.50
C ILE A 67 0.42 10.84 -3.01
N VAL A 68 1.40 10.90 -2.12
CA VAL A 68 2.81 10.61 -2.43
C VAL A 68 2.98 9.20 -2.96
N HIS A 69 2.40 8.20 -2.29
CA HIS A 69 2.52 6.79 -2.64
C HIS A 69 1.98 6.49 -4.05
N PHE A 70 0.75 6.93 -4.32
CA PHE A 70 0.06 6.59 -5.55
C PHE A 70 0.51 7.41 -6.77
N ARG A 71 1.32 8.46 -6.59
CA ARG A 71 1.84 9.24 -7.72
C ARG A 71 2.67 8.39 -8.70
N HIS A 72 3.34 7.36 -8.20
CA HIS A 72 4.20 6.50 -9.03
C HIS A 72 3.40 5.64 -9.98
N ASP A 73 2.17 5.28 -9.61
CA ASP A 73 1.26 4.59 -10.53
C ASP A 73 0.89 5.50 -11.71
N PHE A 74 0.75 6.81 -11.47
CA PHE A 74 0.43 7.77 -12.52
C PHE A 74 1.57 8.06 -13.48
N VAL A 75 2.81 8.15 -12.98
CA VAL A 75 3.98 8.42 -13.85
C VAL A 75 4.14 7.31 -14.88
N ASN A 76 3.93 6.05 -14.47
CA ASN A 76 4.01 4.89 -15.36
C ASN A 76 2.81 4.83 -16.33
N LEU A 77 1.61 5.24 -15.90
CA LEU A 77 0.39 5.20 -16.72
C LEU A 77 0.23 6.40 -17.66
N LYS A 78 0.85 7.55 -17.37
CA LYS A 78 0.89 8.71 -18.29
C LYS A 78 1.54 8.38 -19.63
N GLN A 79 2.43 7.37 -19.67
CA GLN A 79 3.03 6.88 -20.90
C GLN A 79 2.06 6.07 -21.78
N LEU A 80 0.90 5.66 -21.25
CA LEU A 80 -0.08 4.81 -21.95
C LEU A 80 -1.27 5.59 -22.57
N SER A 81 -1.62 6.79 -22.09
CA SER A 81 -2.76 7.56 -22.66
C SER A 81 -2.79 9.04 -22.23
N THR A 82 -3.08 9.94 -23.18
CA THR A 82 -3.24 11.39 -22.99
C THR A 82 -4.47 11.78 -22.16
N ASN A 83 -5.48 10.92 -22.07
CA ASN A 83 -6.76 11.18 -21.36
C ASN A 83 -6.76 10.66 -19.91
N PHE A 84 -5.65 10.09 -19.44
CA PHE A 84 -5.52 9.45 -18.15
C PHE A 84 -5.57 10.43 -16.96
N TRP A 85 -5.27 11.72 -17.17
CA TRP A 85 -5.32 12.76 -16.15
C TRP A 85 -6.70 12.94 -15.51
N ILE A 86 -7.76 12.64 -16.26
CA ILE A 86 -9.13 12.66 -15.76
C ILE A 86 -9.32 11.50 -14.76
N LEU A 87 -8.84 10.29 -15.10
CA LEU A 87 -8.89 9.13 -14.20
C LEU A 87 -8.06 9.36 -12.92
N ALA A 88 -6.90 10.01 -13.04
CA ALA A 88 -6.02 10.36 -11.94
C ALA A 88 -6.60 11.43 -11.00
N LEU A 89 -7.30 12.43 -11.54
CA LEU A 89 -7.99 13.47 -10.76
C LEU A 89 -9.18 12.89 -9.98
N PHE A 90 -9.90 11.91 -10.55
CA PHE A 90 -11.13 11.37 -9.97
C PHE A 90 -10.93 10.20 -8.99
N THR A 91 -9.74 9.58 -8.91
CA THR A 91 -9.56 8.33 -8.15
C THR A 91 -8.86 8.46 -6.80
N LEU A 92 -8.19 9.58 -6.46
CA LEU A 92 -7.13 9.49 -5.43
C LEU A 92 -7.28 10.29 -4.13
N PRO A 93 -7.81 11.52 -4.12
CA PRO A 93 -8.11 12.19 -2.85
C PRO A 93 -9.46 11.78 -2.26
N GLU A 94 -10.50 11.64 -3.09
CA GLU A 94 -11.88 11.39 -2.64
C GLU A 94 -12.11 9.96 -2.12
N ILE A 95 -11.50 8.95 -2.74
CA ILE A 95 -11.71 7.54 -2.37
C ILE A 95 -11.06 7.19 -1.02
N ILE A 96 -9.88 7.76 -0.75
CA ILE A 96 -9.16 7.58 0.52
C ILE A 96 -9.86 8.38 1.64
N PHE A 97 -10.40 9.56 1.31
CA PHE A 97 -11.12 10.41 2.26
C PHE A 97 -12.49 9.81 2.63
N HIS A 98 -13.24 9.24 1.68
CA HIS A 98 -14.57 8.68 1.95
C HIS A 98 -14.54 7.37 2.75
N TRP A 99 -13.53 6.52 2.54
CA TRP A 99 -13.43 5.21 3.20
C TRP A 99 -12.94 5.31 4.66
N VAL A 100 -12.09 6.30 4.96
CA VAL A 100 -11.50 6.48 6.30
C VAL A 100 -12.35 7.35 7.23
N LEU A 101 -13.21 8.26 6.72
CA LEU A 101 -13.96 9.21 7.55
C LEU A 101 -15.47 8.94 7.72
N PHE A 102 -16.18 8.34 6.75
CA PHE A 102 -17.66 8.46 6.72
C PHE A 102 -18.50 7.19 6.58
N GLY A 103 -17.90 6.00 6.54
CA GLY A 103 -18.59 4.76 6.87
C GLY A 103 -19.98 4.51 6.25
N LEU A 104 -20.26 4.96 5.01
CA LEU A 104 -21.54 4.68 4.34
C LEU A 104 -21.37 4.48 2.81
N PRO A 105 -22.14 3.55 2.20
CA PRO A 105 -22.04 3.17 0.80
C PRO A 105 -23.07 3.93 -0.04
N SER A 106 -22.62 4.79 -0.93
CA SER A 106 -23.47 5.20 -2.05
C SER A 106 -22.64 5.25 -3.33
N LEU A 107 -22.92 4.30 -4.22
CA LEU A 107 -22.21 3.93 -5.45
C LEU A 107 -20.80 3.35 -5.21
N ASN A 108 -20.46 2.31 -5.99
CA ASN A 108 -19.38 1.32 -5.78
C ASN A 108 -17.92 1.86 -5.80
N MET A 109 -17.63 3.06 -5.29
CA MET A 109 -16.28 3.64 -5.25
C MET A 109 -15.30 2.78 -4.45
N GLY A 110 -15.76 2.14 -3.37
CA GLY A 110 -14.97 1.16 -2.63
C GLY A 110 -14.59 -0.06 -3.47
N ASP A 111 -15.49 -0.54 -4.34
CA ASP A 111 -15.18 -1.63 -5.26
C ASP A 111 -14.18 -1.18 -6.33
N LEU A 112 -14.35 0.03 -6.88
CA LEU A 112 -13.42 0.59 -7.87
C LEU A 112 -12.02 0.75 -7.28
N PHE A 113 -11.91 1.20 -6.03
CA PHE A 113 -10.64 1.25 -5.32
C PHE A 113 -10.04 -0.13 -5.11
N LEU A 114 -10.85 -1.10 -4.68
CA LEU A 114 -10.39 -2.47 -4.49
C LEU A 114 -9.88 -3.08 -5.80
N LEU A 115 -10.59 -2.85 -6.91
CA LEU A 115 -10.18 -3.27 -8.25
C LEU A 115 -8.89 -2.57 -8.67
N TYR A 116 -8.77 -1.26 -8.46
CA TYR A 116 -7.55 -0.50 -8.71
C TYR A 116 -6.36 -1.06 -7.91
N MET A 117 -6.55 -1.27 -6.61
CA MET A 117 -5.50 -1.82 -5.74
C MET A 117 -5.05 -3.20 -6.22
N THR A 118 -6.00 -4.06 -6.60
CA THR A 118 -5.74 -5.46 -6.97
C THR A 118 -5.11 -5.60 -8.35
N PHE A 119 -5.60 -4.85 -9.35
CA PHE A 119 -5.23 -5.06 -10.75
C PHE A 119 -4.22 -4.07 -11.29
N LEU A 120 -4.05 -2.90 -10.66
CA LEU A 120 -3.12 -1.86 -11.12
C LEU A 120 -2.02 -1.62 -10.09
N HIS A 121 -2.38 -1.25 -8.86
CA HIS A 121 -1.40 -0.84 -7.86
C HIS A 121 -0.47 -1.98 -7.42
N VAL A 122 -1.02 -3.08 -6.91
CA VAL A 122 -0.22 -4.21 -6.39
C VAL A 122 0.64 -4.84 -7.50
N PRO A 123 0.13 -5.10 -8.72
CA PRO A 123 0.96 -5.56 -9.83
C PRO A 123 2.08 -4.57 -10.21
N ASN A 124 1.80 -3.26 -10.27
CA ASN A 124 2.82 -2.24 -10.52
C ASN A 124 3.89 -2.23 -9.41
N HIS A 125 3.50 -2.40 -8.15
CA HIS A 125 4.43 -2.51 -7.03
C HIS A 125 5.41 -3.69 -7.19
N TYR A 126 4.89 -4.87 -7.55
CA TYR A 126 5.73 -6.04 -7.83
C TYR A 126 6.63 -5.83 -9.04
N TYR A 127 6.13 -5.15 -10.07
CA TYR A 127 6.91 -4.80 -11.26
C TYR A 127 8.07 -3.86 -10.92
N MET A 128 7.84 -2.78 -10.16
CA MET A 128 8.90 -1.88 -9.70
C MET A 128 9.94 -2.60 -8.82
N SER A 129 9.47 -3.58 -8.05
CA SER A 129 10.33 -4.40 -7.18
C SER A 129 10.97 -5.60 -7.89
N TRP A 130 10.69 -5.81 -9.18
CA TRP A 130 11.02 -7.05 -9.90
C TRP A 130 12.52 -7.33 -9.92
N ASN A 131 13.35 -6.30 -9.99
CA ASN A 131 14.81 -6.43 -9.98
C ASN A 131 15.36 -7.06 -8.69
N PHE A 132 14.65 -6.94 -7.58
CA PHE A 132 15.00 -7.53 -6.29
C PHE A 132 14.35 -8.91 -6.13
N ILE A 133 13.07 -9.02 -6.51
CA ILE A 133 12.30 -10.27 -6.43
C ILE A 133 12.94 -11.37 -7.27
N LYS A 134 13.40 -11.06 -8.49
CA LYS A 134 13.96 -12.05 -9.41
C LYS A 134 15.26 -12.69 -8.90
N LYS A 135 15.97 -12.03 -7.97
CA LYS A 135 17.22 -12.54 -7.37
C LYS A 135 16.96 -13.61 -6.30
N GLN A 136 15.82 -13.56 -5.63
CA GLN A 136 15.47 -14.43 -4.49
C GLN A 136 14.00 -14.87 -4.59
N LYS A 137 13.65 -15.53 -5.69
CA LYS A 137 12.25 -15.85 -6.03
C LYS A 137 11.59 -16.76 -4.98
N LYS A 138 12.34 -17.71 -4.43
CA LYS A 138 11.82 -18.69 -3.47
C LYS A 138 11.54 -18.03 -2.13
N GLU A 139 12.50 -17.26 -1.64
CA GLU A 139 12.41 -16.50 -0.39
C GLU A 139 11.28 -15.48 -0.49
N THR A 140 11.17 -14.79 -1.63
CA THR A 140 10.07 -13.86 -1.91
C THR A 140 8.72 -14.55 -1.86
N ALA A 141 8.56 -15.68 -2.56
CA ALA A 141 7.31 -16.41 -2.60
C ALA A 141 6.90 -16.93 -1.22
N ILE A 142 7.86 -17.44 -0.44
CA ILE A 142 7.63 -17.90 0.94
C ILE A 142 7.21 -16.72 1.82
N LEU A 143 7.92 -15.60 1.74
CA LEU A 143 7.62 -14.42 2.55
C LEU A 143 6.22 -13.87 2.26
N ILE A 144 5.88 -13.67 0.99
CA ILE A 144 4.56 -13.18 0.59
C ILE A 144 3.48 -14.16 1.06
N SER A 145 3.66 -15.47 0.84
CA SER A 145 2.71 -16.49 1.27
C SER A 145 2.51 -16.50 2.79
N LEU A 146 3.60 -16.36 3.54
CA LEU A 146 3.58 -16.30 5.00
C LEU A 146 2.83 -15.05 5.48
N PHE A 147 3.11 -13.87 4.92
CA PHE A 147 2.36 -12.66 5.26
C PHE A 147 0.89 -12.75 4.83
N SER A 148 0.57 -13.30 3.66
CA SER A 148 -0.82 -13.54 3.23
C SER A 148 -1.55 -14.44 4.23
N MET A 149 -0.93 -15.55 4.66
CA MET A 149 -1.52 -16.45 5.64
C MET A 149 -1.70 -15.78 7.00
N LEU A 150 -0.70 -15.03 7.48
CA LEU A 150 -0.78 -14.30 8.74
C LEU A 150 -1.91 -13.27 8.70
N PHE A 151 -1.99 -12.45 7.65
CA PHE A 151 -3.04 -11.44 7.52
C PHE A 151 -4.42 -12.06 7.35
N LEU A 152 -4.56 -13.17 6.62
CA LEU A 152 -5.83 -13.88 6.54
C LEU A 152 -6.23 -14.45 7.90
N TYR A 153 -5.30 -15.06 8.64
CA TYR A 153 -5.60 -15.65 9.94
C TYR A 153 -5.97 -14.59 10.98
N PHE A 154 -5.10 -13.60 11.21
CA PHE A 154 -5.35 -12.55 12.20
C PHE A 154 -6.45 -11.57 11.75
N GLY A 155 -6.53 -11.27 10.46
CA GLY A 155 -7.54 -10.38 9.91
C GLY A 155 -8.95 -10.98 9.94
N GLU A 156 -9.10 -12.31 10.02
CA GLU A 156 -10.41 -12.89 10.29
C GLU A 156 -10.92 -12.63 11.70
N ILE A 157 -10.00 -12.65 12.68
CA ILE A 157 -10.30 -12.40 14.09
C ILE A 157 -10.67 -10.93 14.32
N VAL A 158 -10.09 -10.02 13.52
CA VAL A 158 -10.32 -8.58 13.66
C VAL A 158 -11.59 -8.15 12.93
N ASN A 159 -12.54 -7.58 13.69
CA ASN A 159 -13.72 -6.96 13.11
C ASN A 159 -13.41 -5.52 12.66
N PHE A 160 -13.14 -5.36 11.36
CA PHE A 160 -12.82 -4.05 10.77
C PHE A 160 -13.91 -2.99 10.96
N SER A 161 -15.19 -3.38 11.07
CA SER A 161 -16.27 -2.39 11.22
C SER A 161 -16.30 -1.73 12.60
N ASN A 162 -15.72 -2.38 13.61
CA ASN A 162 -15.73 -1.92 15.01
C ASN A 162 -14.30 -1.71 15.54
N MET A 163 -13.36 -1.39 14.66
CA MET A 163 -11.97 -1.19 15.04
C MET A 163 -11.83 0.08 15.89
N ASN A 164 -11.18 -0.03 17.05
CA ASN A 164 -10.83 1.14 17.86
C ASN A 164 -9.84 2.03 17.08
N THR A 165 -10.01 3.36 17.18
CA THR A 165 -9.11 4.40 16.66
C THR A 165 -7.63 4.09 16.87
N GLN A 166 -7.24 3.53 18.03
CA GLN A 166 -5.85 3.14 18.30
C GLN A 166 -5.32 2.11 17.28
N VAL A 167 -6.12 1.09 16.98
CA VAL A 167 -5.73 0.05 16.02
C VAL A 167 -5.73 0.62 14.60
N LEU A 168 -6.70 1.48 14.27
CA LEU A 168 -6.74 2.16 12.97
C LEU A 168 -5.49 3.03 12.74
N ASN A 169 -5.08 3.78 13.76
CA ASN A 169 -3.87 4.62 13.69
C ASN A 169 -2.60 3.78 13.63
N LEU A 170 -2.56 2.63 14.31
CA LEU A 170 -1.47 1.67 14.17
C LEU A 170 -1.36 1.15 12.73
N VAL A 171 -2.47 0.80 12.09
CA VAL A 171 -2.50 0.38 10.68
C VAL A 171 -2.01 1.51 9.77
N LYS A 172 -2.46 2.75 9.98
CA LYS A 172 -1.97 3.92 9.23
C LYS A 172 -0.46 4.10 9.39
N SER A 173 0.08 3.87 10.59
CA SER A 173 1.53 3.96 10.86
C SER A 173 2.34 2.92 10.07
N ILE A 174 1.81 1.71 9.90
CA ILE A 174 2.46 0.64 9.11
C ILE A 174 2.46 1.03 7.63
N VAL A 175 1.32 1.49 7.10
CA VAL A 175 1.20 1.94 5.71
C VAL A 175 2.14 3.13 5.44
N ILE A 176 2.20 4.10 6.34
CA ILE A 176 3.13 5.24 6.18
C ILE A 176 4.58 4.79 6.26
N SER A 177 4.91 3.80 7.09
CA SER A 177 6.27 3.24 7.15
C SER A 177 6.69 2.61 5.83
N HIS A 178 5.78 1.86 5.20
CA HIS A 178 5.98 1.32 3.86
C HIS A 178 6.25 2.45 2.84
N ILE A 179 5.41 3.49 2.82
CA ILE A 179 5.55 4.64 1.91
C ILE A 179 6.89 5.36 2.12
N VAL A 180 7.24 5.70 3.37
CA VAL A 180 8.51 6.38 3.70
C VAL A 180 9.72 5.56 3.25
N TYR A 181 9.68 4.25 3.48
CA TYR A 181 10.77 3.36 3.08
C TYR A 181 10.93 3.31 1.56
N ASN A 182 9.84 3.09 0.83
CA ASN A 182 9.83 3.05 -0.62
C ASN A 182 10.36 4.34 -1.25
N GLU A 183 9.89 5.50 -0.78
CA GLU A 183 10.33 6.80 -1.26
C GLU A 183 11.81 7.07 -1.02
N LYS A 184 12.34 6.59 0.11
CA LYS A 184 13.72 6.87 0.49
C LYS A 184 14.71 5.91 -0.15
N TYR A 185 14.35 4.65 -0.34
CA TYR A 185 15.30 3.58 -0.64
C TYR A 185 14.98 2.80 -1.92
N VAL A 186 13.72 2.68 -2.33
CA VAL A 186 13.32 1.90 -3.50
C VAL A 186 13.26 2.80 -4.74
N HIS A 187 12.42 3.84 -4.72
CA HIS A 187 12.19 4.69 -5.89
C HIS A 187 13.39 5.56 -6.29
N LYS A 188 14.26 5.93 -5.35
CA LYS A 188 15.50 6.66 -5.66
C LYS A 188 16.53 5.85 -6.45
N ARG A 189 16.44 4.51 -6.43
CA ARG A 189 17.42 3.61 -7.07
C ARG A 189 16.91 2.98 -8.37
N THR A 190 15.60 3.05 -8.63
CA THR A 190 15.01 2.59 -9.88
C THR A 190 15.16 3.67 -10.96
N LEU A 191 16.25 3.61 -11.73
CA LEU A 191 16.28 4.22 -13.07
C LEU A 191 15.11 3.65 -13.89
N PRO A 192 14.50 4.42 -14.81
CA PRO A 192 13.43 3.91 -15.66
C PRO A 192 14.01 2.87 -16.62
N MET A 193 13.95 1.59 -16.23
CA MET A 193 14.23 0.48 -17.15
C MET A 193 12.92 0.11 -17.85
N ILE A 194 12.80 0.58 -19.09
CA ILE A 194 11.82 0.12 -20.07
C ILE A 194 12.09 -1.36 -20.39
N PRO A 195 11.09 -2.25 -20.35
CA PRO A 195 11.13 -3.52 -21.06
C PRO A 195 10.34 -3.39 -22.36
N ASN A 196 10.95 -3.85 -23.45
CA ASN A 196 10.41 -4.03 -24.80
C ASN A 196 9.20 -5.00 -24.88
N ILE A 197 8.21 -4.90 -24.00
CA ILE A 197 7.04 -5.81 -23.99
C ILE A 197 6.01 -5.43 -25.08
N ILE A 198 6.09 -4.24 -25.66
CA ILE A 198 5.24 -3.85 -26.80
C ILE A 198 5.70 -4.51 -28.12
N LYS A 199 6.79 -5.28 -28.15
CA LYS A 199 7.21 -5.97 -29.39
C LYS A 199 6.46 -7.28 -29.68
N TYR A 200 5.57 -7.73 -28.79
CA TYR A 200 4.86 -9.00 -28.94
C TYR A 200 3.35 -8.95 -28.62
N MET A 201 2.74 -7.76 -28.65
CA MET A 201 1.28 -7.59 -28.76
C MET A 201 0.98 -6.79 -30.03
#